data_AF-A0AAZ3Q7D8-F1
#
_entry.id   AF-A0AAZ3Q7D8-F1
#
_cell.length_a   1.000
_cell.length_b   1.000
_cell.length_c   1.000
_cell.angle_alpha   90.00
_cell.angle_beta   90.00
_cell.angle_gamma   90.00
#
_symmetry.space_group_name_H-M   'P 1'
#
loop_
_entity.id
_entity.type
_entity.pdbx_description
1 polymer ?
#
loop_
_entity_poly.entity_id
_entity_poly.type
_entity_poly.pdbx_seq_one_letter_code
_entity_poly.pdbx_strand_id
1 'polypeptide(L)'
;MNVHSLMHHKGEPMRPQGKSYLFFTQFKAELKGAKIEYASAYSQTAAGGQRDVTLREDEFTVGDSTVTHKDGKFRAELSKLTIIARTRHDEL
;
A
#
# COMPACT_ATOMS: atom_id res chain seq x y z
N MET A 1 -6.84 16.97 -5.27
CA MET A 1 -5.92 15.97 -4.67
C MET A 1 -6.39 14.61 -5.12
N ASN A 2 -5.58 13.87 -5.89
CA ASN A 2 -6.00 12.58 -6.45
C ASN A 2 -5.43 11.47 -5.55
N VAL A 3 -6.28 10.86 -4.73
CA VAL A 3 -5.86 9.79 -3.81
C VAL A 3 -6.00 8.47 -4.54
N HIS A 4 -4.89 7.91 -5.02
CA HIS A 4 -4.86 6.56 -5.57
C HIS A 4 -4.72 5.57 -4.41
N SER A 5 -5.86 5.20 -3.83
CA SER A 5 -5.91 4.10 -2.86
C SER A 5 -5.90 2.79 -3.65
N LEU A 6 -4.73 2.17 -3.76
CA LEU A 6 -4.57 0.86 -4.41
C LEU A 6 -5.09 -0.24 -3.47
N MET A 7 -6.41 -0.26 -3.23
CA MET A 7 -7.07 -1.39 -2.57
C MET A 7 -7.40 -2.43 -3.65
N HIS A 8 -6.46 -3.33 -3.93
CA HIS A 8 -6.74 -4.50 -4.75
C HIS A 8 -7.54 -5.52 -3.93
N HIS A 9 -8.86 -5.32 -3.86
CA HIS A 9 -9.79 -6.43 -3.69
C HIS A 9 -10.20 -6.89 -5.10
N LYS A 10 -9.40 -7.76 -5.72
CA LYS A 10 -9.86 -8.54 -6.88
C LYS A 10 -10.41 -9.86 -6.33
N GLY A 11 -11.74 -10.00 -6.27
CA GLY A 11 -12.42 -11.22 -5.81
C GLY A 11 -12.08 -12.43 -6.68
N GLU A 12 -12.17 -13.68 -6.24
CA GLU A 12 -12.50 -14.33 -4.96
C GLU A 12 -12.03 -15.80 -5.11
N PRO A 13 -11.76 -16.55 -4.02
CA PRO A 13 -12.85 -17.22 -3.32
C PRO A 13 -12.94 -16.73 -1.88
N MET A 14 -14.06 -16.10 -1.52
CA MET A 14 -14.48 -16.10 -0.13
C MET A 14 -14.68 -17.56 0.31
N ARG A 15 -13.96 -17.97 1.35
CA ARG A 15 -14.40 -19.08 2.21
C ARG A 15 -15.07 -18.48 3.45
N PRO A 16 -16.08 -19.13 4.06
CA PRO A 16 -17.02 -18.52 5.03
C PRO A 16 -16.45 -18.06 6.38
N GLN A 17 -15.14 -17.78 6.50
CA GLN A 17 -14.47 -17.53 7.79
C GLN A 17 -13.44 -16.37 7.78
N GLY A 18 -13.60 -15.38 6.88
CA GLY A 18 -13.15 -14.00 7.16
C GLY A 18 -11.66 -13.78 7.45
N LYS A 19 -10.72 -14.46 6.78
CA LYS A 19 -9.29 -14.16 6.88
C LYS A 19 -8.65 -14.15 5.48
N SER A 20 -8.30 -12.97 4.98
CA SER A 20 -7.50 -12.83 3.74
C SER A 20 -6.10 -13.40 3.97
N TYR A 21 -5.69 -14.33 3.10
CA TYR A 21 -4.39 -15.02 3.13
C TYR A 21 -3.56 -14.64 1.90
N LEU A 22 -3.57 -13.36 1.49
CA LEU A 22 -2.57 -12.85 0.55
C LEU A 22 -1.48 -12.17 1.36
N PHE A 23 -0.37 -12.88 1.53
CA PHE A 23 0.82 -12.40 2.21
C PHE A 23 1.84 -11.97 1.18
N PHE A 24 1.95 -10.67 0.95
CA PHE A 24 2.97 -10.11 0.08
C PHE A 24 4.25 -9.91 0.88
N THR A 25 5.32 -10.59 0.49
CA THR A 25 6.68 -10.41 1.04
C THR A 25 7.47 -9.33 0.29
N GLN A 26 6.98 -8.90 -0.87
CA GLN A 26 7.58 -7.86 -1.70
C GLN A 26 6.47 -7.06 -2.37
N PHE A 27 6.63 -5.74 -2.44
CA PHE A 27 5.72 -4.87 -3.18
C PHE A 27 6.47 -3.71 -3.86
N LYS A 28 5.92 -3.27 -5.00
CA LYS A 28 6.28 -2.04 -5.69
C LYS A 28 5.01 -1.41 -6.28
N ALA A 29 4.73 -0.17 -5.90
CA ALA A 29 3.72 0.67 -6.51
C ALA A 29 4.39 1.78 -7.31
N GLU A 30 3.90 2.05 -8.51
CA GLU A 30 4.44 3.07 -9.41
C GLU A 30 3.28 3.91 -9.95
N LEU A 31 3.43 5.23 -9.88
CA LEU A 31 2.47 6.20 -10.34
C LEU A 31 3.02 6.90 -11.58
N LYS A 32 2.21 7.00 -12.62
CA LYS A 32 2.57 7.74 -13.84
C LYS A 32 1.89 9.12 -13.82
N GLY A 33 2.63 10.15 -14.21
CA GLY A 33 2.11 11.53 -14.27
C GLY A 33 1.78 12.17 -12.91
N ALA A 34 2.17 11.54 -11.80
CA ALA A 34 1.93 12.04 -10.45
C ALA A 34 3.18 11.96 -9.59
N LYS A 35 3.42 13.00 -8.79
CA LYS A 35 4.45 13.02 -7.76
C LYS A 35 3.84 12.60 -6.42
N ILE A 36 4.45 11.64 -5.74
CA ILE A 36 4.05 11.18 -4.42
C ILE A 36 4.34 12.29 -3.42
N GLU A 37 3.31 12.69 -2.68
CA GLU A 37 3.41 13.64 -1.57
C GLU A 37 3.45 12.90 -0.24
N TYR A 38 2.74 11.78 -0.15
CA TYR A 38 2.67 10.96 1.05
C TYR A 38 2.36 9.51 0.70
N ALA A 39 3.00 8.58 1.40
CA ALA A 39 2.67 7.16 1.31
C ALA A 39 2.68 6.54 2.70
N SER A 40 1.68 5.70 2.98
CA SER A 40 1.57 4.96 4.23
C SER A 40 1.19 3.53 3.91
N ALA A 41 1.93 2.59 4.48
CA ALA A 41 1.70 1.18 4.31
C ALA A 41 1.31 0.57 5.67
N TYR A 42 0.44 -0.44 5.65
CA TYR A 42 -0.07 -1.11 6.83
C TYR A 42 0.12 -2.60 6.67
N SER A 43 0.65 -3.23 7.71
CA SER A 43 0.77 -4.69 7.77
C SER A 43 -0.51 -5.35 8.23
N GLN A 44 -1.32 -4.62 9.01
CA GLN A 44 -2.63 -5.08 9.45
C GLN A 44 -3.62 -3.93 9.40
N THR A 45 -4.78 -4.19 8.83
CA THR A 45 -5.89 -3.23 8.83
C THR A 45 -6.89 -3.64 9.92
N ALA A 46 -7.47 -2.66 10.62
CA ALA A 46 -8.44 -2.90 11.68
C ALA A 46 -9.66 -3.68 11.16
N ALA A 47 -9.79 -4.93 11.59
CA ALA A 47 -10.98 -5.76 11.37
C ALA A 47 -11.41 -6.36 12.72
N GLY A 48 -12.70 -6.28 13.03
CA GLY A 48 -13.27 -6.92 14.23
C GLY A 48 -12.70 -6.46 15.57
N GLY A 49 -12.29 -5.19 15.70
CA GLY A 49 -11.79 -4.61 16.97
C GLY A 49 -10.27 -4.63 17.15
N GLN A 50 -9.50 -5.10 16.16
CA GLN A 50 -8.04 -4.92 16.15
C GLN A 50 -7.65 -3.53 15.65
N ARG A 51 -6.50 -3.00 16.11
CA ARG A 51 -5.97 -1.70 15.66
C ARG A 51 -5.19 -1.87 14.36
N ASP A 52 -5.18 -0.83 13.53
CA ASP A 52 -4.30 -0.77 12.37
C ASP A 52 -2.83 -0.80 12.82
N VAL A 53 -2.02 -1.61 12.15
CA VAL A 53 -0.58 -1.67 12.34
C VAL A 53 0.09 -1.08 11.12
N THR A 54 0.67 0.09 11.28
CA THR A 54 1.44 0.77 10.22
C THR A 54 2.82 0.12 10.07
N LEU A 55 3.27 -0.02 8.83
CA LEU A 55 4.65 -0.40 8.52
C LEU A 55 5.60 0.75 8.89
N ARG A 56 6.80 0.40 9.33
CA ARG A 56 7.82 1.42 9.65
C ARG A 56 8.40 1.99 8.36
N GLU A 57 8.85 3.24 8.40
CA GLU A 57 9.53 3.90 7.28
C GLU A 57 10.85 3.20 6.88
N ASP A 58 11.43 2.40 7.78
CA ASP A 58 12.58 1.54 7.47
C ASP A 58 12.23 0.28 6.67
N GLU A 59 10.96 -0.06 6.52
CA GLU A 59 10.51 -1.25 5.79
C GLU A 59 10.17 -0.96 4.33
N PHE A 60 10.05 0.31 3.93
CA PHE A 60 9.78 0.71 2.57
C PHE A 60 10.48 2.03 2.20
N THR A 61 10.56 2.32 0.92
CA THR A 61 11.12 3.56 0.37
C THR A 61 10.04 4.23 -0.47
N VAL A 62 9.88 5.54 -0.27
CA VAL A 62 9.03 6.40 -1.07
C VAL A 62 9.93 7.25 -1.97
N GLY A 63 9.89 7.01 -3.27
CA GLY A 63 10.50 7.87 -4.29
C GLY A 63 9.50 8.89 -4.84
N ASP A 64 9.93 9.71 -5.81
CA ASP A 64 9.08 10.74 -6.42
C ASP A 64 7.78 10.19 -7.02
N SER A 65 7.80 8.97 -7.55
CA SER A 65 6.64 8.36 -8.21
C SER A 65 6.49 6.87 -7.90
N THR A 66 7.35 6.32 -7.04
CA THR A 66 7.37 4.90 -6.72
C THR A 66 7.38 4.68 -5.21
N VAL A 67 6.69 3.63 -4.74
CA VAL A 67 6.81 3.12 -3.38
C VAL A 67 7.23 1.67 -3.48
N THR A 68 8.34 1.30 -2.84
CA THR A 68 8.84 -0.07 -2.87
C THR A 68 9.19 -0.55 -1.47
N HIS A 69 9.02 -1.83 -1.20
CA HIS A 69 9.57 -2.44 0.01
C HIS A 69 11.10 -2.33 0.03
N LYS A 70 11.69 -2.29 1.22
CA LYS A 70 13.13 -2.40 1.46
C LYS A 70 13.48 -3.85 1.75
N ASP A 71 14.32 -4.42 0.90
CA ASP A 71 14.79 -5.80 1.05
C ASP A 71 15.51 -6.01 2.40
N GLY A 72 15.27 -7.15 3.04
CA GLY A 72 15.83 -7.49 4.35
C GLY A 72 15.29 -6.71 5.57
N LYS A 73 14.58 -5.58 5.35
CA LYS A 73 13.94 -4.79 6.42
C LYS A 73 12.45 -5.03 6.50
N PHE A 74 11.80 -5.21 5.35
CA PHE A 74 10.39 -5.56 5.26
C PHE A 74 10.18 -6.98 5.81
N ARG A 75 9.65 -7.07 7.03
CA ARG A 75 9.44 -8.34 7.74
C ARG A 75 7.97 -8.64 8.00
N ALA A 76 7.10 -7.67 7.73
CA ALA A 76 5.67 -7.77 7.94
C ALA A 76 4.93 -7.97 6.62
N GLU A 77 3.71 -8.50 6.70
CA GLU A 77 2.89 -8.84 5.54
C GLU A 77 2.09 -7.60 5.11
N LEU A 78 2.20 -7.13 3.86
CA LEU A 78 1.45 -5.93 3.43
C LEU A 78 -0.06 -6.23 3.35
N SER A 79 -0.86 -5.51 4.14
CA SER A 79 -2.33 -5.58 4.10
C SER A 79 -2.95 -4.42 3.32
N LYS A 80 -2.41 -3.21 3.46
CA LYS A 80 -2.94 -2.00 2.79
C LYS A 80 -1.82 -1.01 2.47
N LEU A 81 -1.86 -0.41 1.28
CA LEU A 81 -0.97 0.67 0.87
C LEU A 81 -1.80 1.88 0.43
N THR A 82 -1.59 3.02 1.09
CA THR A 82 -2.24 4.30 0.79
C THR A 82 -1.22 5.25 0.21
N ILE A 83 -1.46 5.77 -0.99
CA ILE A 83 -0.57 6.73 -1.65
C ILE A 83 -1.36 7.98 -2.01
N ILE A 84 -0.87 9.12 -1.54
CA ILE A 84 -1.37 10.43 -1.90
C ILE A 84 -0.34 11.02 -2.85
N ALA A 85 -0.78 11.28 -4.07
CA ALA A 85 0.07 11.86 -5.09
C ALA A 85 -0.61 13.06 -5.73
N ARG A 86 0.20 14.03 -6.12
CA ARG A 86 -0.21 15.20 -6.87
C ARG A 86 0.06 14.93 -8.35
N THR A 87 -1.00 14.82 -9.14
CA THR A 87 -0.89 14.81 -10.60
C THR A 87 -0.40 16.18 -11.07
N ARG A 88 0.62 16.20 -11.92
CA ARG A 88 0.83 17.38 -12.77
C ARG A 88 -0.20 17.23 -13.89
N HIS A 89 -1.24 18.04 -13.83
CA HIS A 89 -2.22 18.14 -14.90
C HIS A 89 -1.50 18.78 -16.08
N ASP A 90 -0.90 17.96 -16.94
CA ASP A 90 -0.37 18.40 -18.22
C ASP A 90 -1.49 18.16 -19.23
N GLU A 91 -2.43 19.11 -19.27
CA GLU A 91 -3.30 19.29 -20.43
C GLU A 91 -2.46 20.00 -21.48
N LEU A 92 -1.91 19.23 -22.41
CA LEU A 92 -1.24 19.73 -23.61
C LEU A 92 -1.81 19.04 -24.85
#